data_AF-A0A0J8RXA4-F1
#
_entry.id   AF-A0A0J8RXA4-F1
#
_cell.length_a   1.000
_cell.length_b   1.000
_cell.length_c   1.000
_cell.angle_alpha   90.00
_cell.angle_beta   90.00
_cell.angle_gamma   90.00
#
_symmetry.space_group_name_H-M   'P 1'
#
loop_
_entity.id
_entity.type
_entity.pdbx_description
1 polymer ?
#
loop_
_entity_poly.entity_id
_entity_poly.type
_entity_poly.pdbx_seq_one_letter_code
_entity_poly.pdbx_strand_id
1 'polypeptide(L)'
;MLGGELTVDERNLLSVAYKNVVGTRRASWRIISSIEQKEESKGSDKHVATIREYREKIEEELERVCQDVLEVLDNNLIPKAETGESKVFYYKMKGDYYRYLAEFASGNKRKVAATNAHEAYKNATDVAQSELTPTHPIRLGLALNLSVFYYEIVNSPDRACHLAKQAFDDAIAELDSLSEESYRDSTLIMQLLRDNLTLWTSSDGGEAEPTTTDAASEEKPAEASATTDEPAAPASTEDKKETAAES
;
A
#
# COMPACT_ATOMS: atom_id res chain seq x y z
N MET A 1 -9.88 23.50 -16.18
CA MET A 1 -10.06 22.19 -16.84
C MET A 1 -9.42 21.15 -15.94
N LEU A 2 -10.17 20.17 -15.44
CA LEU A 2 -9.63 19.01 -14.70
C LEU A 2 -9.12 17.99 -15.73
N GLY A 3 -7.94 18.25 -16.31
CA GLY A 3 -7.46 17.52 -17.48
C GLY A 3 -5.95 17.32 -17.60
N GLY A 4 -5.15 17.88 -16.70
CA GLY A 4 -3.70 17.74 -16.69
C GLY A 4 -3.19 16.66 -15.72
N GLU A 5 -1.86 16.53 -15.63
CA GLU A 5 -1.18 15.71 -14.62
C GLU A 5 -1.53 16.21 -13.20
N LEU A 6 -1.71 15.29 -12.25
CA LEU A 6 -1.93 15.65 -10.86
C LEU A 6 -0.62 16.10 -10.20
N THR A 7 -0.71 17.10 -9.34
CA THR A 7 0.40 17.49 -8.47
C THR A 7 0.75 16.36 -7.49
N VAL A 8 1.90 16.47 -6.83
CA VAL A 8 2.33 15.50 -5.81
C VAL A 8 1.28 15.41 -4.69
N ASP A 9 0.77 16.54 -4.22
CA ASP A 9 -0.24 16.58 -3.15
C ASP A 9 -1.58 15.96 -3.58
N GLU A 10 -2.06 16.28 -4.78
CA GLU A 10 -3.28 15.69 -5.33
C GLU A 10 -3.17 14.17 -5.49
N ARG A 11 -1.99 13.71 -5.97
CA ARG A 11 -1.69 12.29 -6.13
C ARG A 11 -1.65 11.56 -4.78
N ASN A 12 -1.04 12.19 -3.77
CA ASN A 12 -0.98 11.65 -2.42
C ASN A 12 -2.37 11.59 -1.78
N LEU A 13 -3.17 12.65 -1.89
CA LEU A 13 -4.54 12.69 -1.38
C LEU A 13 -5.42 11.60 -2.01
N LEU A 14 -5.34 11.44 -3.34
CA LEU A 14 -6.06 10.39 -4.05
C LEU A 14 -5.69 8.99 -3.53
N SER A 15 -4.38 8.74 -3.38
CA SER A 15 -3.87 7.45 -2.90
C SER A 15 -4.31 7.15 -1.47
N VAL A 16 -4.21 8.12 -0.56
CA VAL A 16 -4.65 7.98 0.83
C VAL A 16 -6.15 7.73 0.91
N ALA A 17 -6.96 8.46 0.15
CA ALA A 17 -8.40 8.30 0.13
C ALA A 17 -8.82 6.88 -0.25
N TYR A 18 -8.35 6.37 -1.40
CA TYR A 18 -8.71 5.02 -1.83
C TYR A 18 -8.06 3.92 -0.97
N LYS A 19 -6.82 4.13 -0.49
CA LYS A 19 -6.16 3.21 0.45
C LYS A 19 -6.99 3.00 1.71
N ASN A 20 -7.55 4.07 2.27
CA ASN A 20 -8.37 3.97 3.48
C ASN A 20 -9.66 3.19 3.22
N VAL A 21 -10.36 3.50 2.13
CA VAL A 21 -11.62 2.81 1.77
C VAL A 21 -11.38 1.30 1.56
N VAL A 22 -10.37 0.93 0.77
CA VAL A 22 -10.05 -0.48 0.52
C VAL A 22 -9.47 -1.16 1.76
N GLY A 23 -8.64 -0.47 2.54
CA GLY A 23 -8.02 -1.01 3.75
C GLY A 23 -9.06 -1.51 4.77
N THR A 24 -10.07 -0.69 5.07
CA THR A 24 -11.15 -1.08 5.99
C THR A 24 -11.92 -2.30 5.50
N ARG A 25 -12.18 -2.38 4.19
CA ARG A 25 -12.90 -3.50 3.58
C ARG A 25 -12.06 -4.78 3.54
N ARG A 26 -10.76 -4.70 3.23
CA ARG A 26 -9.83 -5.83 3.28
C ARG A 26 -9.69 -6.40 4.68
N ALA A 27 -9.58 -5.54 5.70
CA ALA A 27 -9.55 -5.98 7.10
C ALA A 27 -10.85 -6.71 7.49
N SER A 28 -12.01 -6.15 7.11
CA SER A 28 -13.31 -6.78 7.33
C SER A 28 -13.40 -8.14 6.65
N TRP A 29 -12.96 -8.24 5.40
CA TRP A 29 -12.94 -9.48 4.63
C TRP A 29 -12.07 -10.57 5.29
N ARG A 30 -10.85 -10.21 5.74
CA ARG A 30 -9.96 -11.15 6.43
C ARG A 30 -10.57 -11.70 7.73
N ILE A 31 -11.20 -10.84 8.52
CA ILE A 31 -11.88 -11.23 9.76
C ILE A 31 -13.02 -12.22 9.45
N ILE A 32 -13.89 -11.88 8.49
CA ILE A 32 -15.03 -12.73 8.14
C ILE A 32 -14.56 -14.06 7.54
N SER A 33 -13.54 -14.05 6.68
CA SER A 33 -12.96 -15.28 6.10
C SER A 33 -12.38 -16.20 7.18
N SER A 34 -11.69 -15.64 8.18
CA SER A 34 -11.19 -16.40 9.33
C SER A 34 -12.31 -17.01 10.18
N ILE A 35 -13.40 -16.26 10.39
CA ILE A 35 -14.59 -16.76 11.09
C ILE A 35 -15.26 -17.89 10.29
N GLU A 36 -15.40 -17.75 8.96
CA GLU A 36 -15.93 -18.79 8.07
C GLU A 36 -15.13 -20.09 8.23
N GLN A 37 -13.80 -20.00 8.09
CA GLN A 37 -12.90 -21.15 8.21
C GLN A 37 -13.01 -21.83 9.59
N LYS A 38 -13.13 -21.03 10.66
CA LYS A 38 -13.29 -21.56 12.03
C LYS A 38 -14.64 -22.24 12.22
N GLU A 39 -15.73 -21.71 11.68
CA GLU A 39 -17.05 -22.34 11.77
C GLU A 39 -17.18 -23.58 10.90
N GLU A 40 -16.54 -23.59 9.71
CA GLU A 40 -16.44 -24.78 8.87
C GLU A 40 -15.78 -25.95 9.61
N SER A 41 -14.74 -25.68 10.40
CA SER A 41 -14.06 -26.69 11.21
C SER A 41 -14.94 -27.34 12.29
N LYS A 42 -16.03 -26.67 12.69
CA LYS A 42 -16.97 -27.13 13.72
C LYS A 42 -18.16 -27.93 13.15
N GLY A 43 -18.33 -27.96 11.83
CA GLY A 43 -19.43 -28.68 11.17
C GLY A 43 -20.83 -28.05 11.35
N SER A 44 -20.91 -26.73 11.55
CA SER A 44 -22.19 -26.01 11.68
C SER A 44 -22.66 -25.44 10.34
N ASP A 45 -23.31 -26.27 9.51
CA ASP A 45 -23.65 -25.95 8.12
C ASP A 45 -24.47 -24.66 7.94
N LYS A 46 -25.42 -24.37 8.84
CA LYS A 46 -26.29 -23.19 8.73
C LYS A 46 -25.56 -21.88 9.02
N HIS A 47 -24.64 -21.87 10.00
CA HIS A 47 -23.84 -20.69 10.31
C HIS A 47 -22.84 -20.41 9.20
N VAL A 48 -22.20 -21.45 8.68
CA VAL A 48 -21.25 -21.35 7.56
C VAL A 48 -21.92 -20.70 6.33
N ALA A 49 -23.11 -21.15 5.95
CA ALA A 49 -23.84 -20.57 4.82
C ALA A 49 -24.10 -19.06 4.99
N THR A 50 -24.50 -18.64 6.19
CA THR A 50 -24.79 -17.22 6.48
C THR A 50 -23.52 -16.36 6.47
N ILE A 51 -22.41 -16.89 7.01
CA ILE A 51 -21.12 -16.20 7.03
C ILE A 51 -20.59 -16.05 5.60
N ARG A 52 -20.71 -17.11 4.78
CA ARG A 52 -20.30 -17.09 3.38
C ARG A 52 -21.05 -16.04 2.57
N GLU A 53 -22.38 -15.98 2.68
CA GLU A 53 -23.18 -14.95 2.02
C GLU A 53 -22.74 -13.52 2.43
N TYR A 54 -22.31 -13.33 3.68
CA TYR A 54 -21.79 -12.05 4.13
C TYR A 54 -20.38 -11.76 3.60
N ARG A 55 -19.50 -12.77 3.56
CA ARG A 55 -18.18 -12.66 2.91
C ARG A 55 -18.32 -12.23 1.46
N GLU A 56 -19.20 -12.89 0.70
CA GLU A 56 -19.44 -12.60 -0.73
C GLU A 56 -19.90 -11.15 -0.96
N LYS A 57 -20.75 -10.59 -0.08
CA LYS A 57 -21.13 -9.16 -0.15
C LYS A 57 -19.94 -8.22 0.04
N ILE A 58 -19.04 -8.55 0.97
CA ILE A 58 -17.81 -7.76 1.19
C ILE A 58 -16.90 -7.87 -0.04
N GLU A 59 -16.80 -9.05 -0.65
CA GLU A 59 -16.03 -9.26 -1.88
C GLU A 59 -16.58 -8.44 -3.05
N GLU A 60 -17.90 -8.37 -3.22
CA GLU A 60 -18.53 -7.52 -4.24
C GLU A 60 -18.23 -6.03 -4.04
N GLU A 61 -18.27 -5.55 -2.79
CA GLU A 61 -17.90 -4.16 -2.46
C GLU A 61 -16.42 -3.90 -2.73
N LEU A 62 -15.53 -4.83 -2.35
CA LEU A 62 -14.10 -4.76 -2.63
C LEU A 62 -13.81 -4.76 -4.13
N GLU A 63 -14.45 -5.66 -4.89
CA GLU A 63 -14.31 -5.75 -6.34
C GLU A 63 -14.73 -4.43 -6.99
N ARG A 64 -15.88 -3.85 -6.60
CA ARG A 64 -16.33 -2.55 -7.12
C ARG A 64 -15.33 -1.43 -6.84
N VAL A 65 -14.88 -1.26 -5.60
CA VAL A 65 -13.93 -0.19 -5.27
C VAL A 65 -12.61 -0.36 -6.02
N CYS A 66 -12.13 -1.60 -6.18
CA CYS A 66 -10.92 -1.85 -6.94
C CYS A 66 -11.11 -1.51 -8.43
N GLN A 67 -12.24 -1.89 -9.03
CA GLN A 67 -12.52 -1.58 -10.43
C GLN A 67 -12.65 -0.07 -10.67
N ASP A 68 -13.32 0.66 -9.77
CA ASP A 68 -13.45 2.12 -9.86
C ASP A 68 -12.08 2.80 -9.92
N VAL A 69 -11.12 2.36 -9.08
CA VAL A 69 -9.76 2.90 -9.09
C VAL A 69 -9.01 2.52 -10.35
N LEU A 70 -9.10 1.26 -10.79
CA LEU A 70 -8.45 0.78 -12.00
C LEU A 70 -8.94 1.54 -13.24
N GLU A 71 -10.23 1.83 -13.31
CA GLU A 71 -10.80 2.62 -14.40
C GLU A 71 -10.28 4.07 -14.40
N VAL A 72 -10.18 4.70 -13.23
CA VAL A 72 -9.59 6.04 -13.10
C VAL A 72 -8.12 6.04 -13.53
N LEU A 73 -7.34 5.03 -13.11
CA LEU A 73 -5.94 4.90 -13.49
C LEU A 73 -5.78 4.75 -15.00
N ASP A 74 -6.55 3.87 -15.63
CA ASP A 74 -6.40 3.52 -17.04
C ASP A 74 -6.90 4.62 -17.98
N ASN A 75 -8.03 5.25 -17.64
CA ASN A 75 -8.65 6.23 -18.52
C ASN A 75 -8.13 7.67 -18.30
N ASN A 76 -7.61 7.97 -17.09
CA ASN A 76 -7.29 9.35 -16.73
C ASN A 76 -5.84 9.57 -16.28
N LEU A 77 -5.31 8.75 -15.36
CA LEU A 77 -4.07 9.10 -14.66
C LEU A 77 -2.82 8.61 -15.39
N ILE A 78 -2.77 7.34 -15.77
CA ILE A 78 -1.63 6.76 -16.49
C ILE A 78 -1.41 7.46 -17.85
N PRO A 79 -2.45 7.73 -18.67
CA PRO A 79 -2.24 8.42 -19.95
C PRO A 79 -1.72 9.86 -19.84
N LYS A 80 -1.90 10.50 -18.68
CA LYS A 80 -1.50 11.89 -18.41
C LYS A 80 -0.22 12.01 -17.58
N ALA A 81 0.38 10.89 -17.20
CA ALA A 81 1.61 10.86 -16.42
C ALA A 81 2.80 11.24 -17.30
N GLU A 82 3.45 12.37 -17.01
CA GLU A 82 4.57 12.88 -17.82
C GLU A 82 5.92 12.48 -17.19
N THR A 83 6.00 12.53 -15.86
CA THR A 83 7.21 12.25 -15.07
C THR A 83 7.40 10.76 -14.74
N GLY A 84 8.65 10.35 -14.50
CA GLY A 84 8.96 9.00 -14.01
C GLY A 84 8.29 8.69 -12.68
N GLU A 85 8.30 9.64 -11.75
CA GLU A 85 7.63 9.50 -10.46
C GLU A 85 6.14 9.23 -10.61
N SER A 86 5.42 10.00 -11.44
CA SER A 86 3.98 9.82 -11.63
C SER A 86 3.65 8.50 -12.31
N LYS A 87 4.41 8.12 -13.34
CA LYS A 87 4.28 6.82 -14.02
C LYS A 87 4.47 5.66 -13.04
N VAL A 88 5.57 5.65 -12.29
CA VAL A 88 5.86 4.58 -11.32
C VAL A 88 4.78 4.54 -10.25
N PHE A 89 4.34 5.69 -9.75
CA PHE A 89 3.29 5.78 -8.75
C PHE A 89 1.97 5.14 -9.24
N TYR A 90 1.50 5.51 -10.43
CA TYR A 90 0.23 5.02 -10.95
C TYR A 90 0.30 3.55 -11.37
N TYR A 91 1.39 3.09 -11.98
CA TYR A 91 1.56 1.67 -12.28
C TYR A 91 1.70 0.81 -11.02
N LYS A 92 2.42 1.29 -10.00
CA LYS A 92 2.46 0.65 -8.69
C LYS A 92 1.06 0.54 -8.09
N MET A 93 0.30 1.64 -8.11
CA MET A 93 -1.07 1.66 -7.62
C MET A 93 -1.94 0.66 -8.39
N LYS A 94 -1.87 0.63 -9.72
CA LYS A 94 -2.55 -0.37 -10.56
C LYS A 94 -2.20 -1.81 -10.14
N GLY A 95 -0.93 -2.08 -9.89
CA GLY A 95 -0.46 -3.37 -9.37
C GLY A 95 -1.06 -3.71 -8.01
N ASP A 96 -1.12 -2.74 -7.09
CA ASP A 96 -1.72 -2.91 -5.77
C ASP A 96 -3.21 -3.27 -5.83
N TYR A 97 -4.01 -2.59 -6.67
CA TYR A 97 -5.44 -2.89 -6.79
C TYR A 97 -5.72 -4.23 -7.45
N TYR A 98 -4.93 -4.63 -8.46
CA TYR A 98 -5.03 -5.99 -9.00
C TYR A 98 -4.56 -7.05 -8.00
N ARG A 99 -3.55 -6.75 -7.17
CA ARG A 99 -3.14 -7.64 -6.08
C ARG A 99 -4.29 -7.82 -5.07
N TYR A 100 -4.96 -6.74 -4.66
CA TYR A 100 -6.14 -6.83 -3.78
C TYR A 100 -7.25 -7.69 -4.39
N LEU A 101 -7.53 -7.55 -5.69
CA LEU A 101 -8.47 -8.43 -6.39
C LEU A 101 -8.02 -9.90 -6.35
N ALA A 102 -6.73 -10.16 -6.52
CA ALA A 102 -6.19 -11.52 -6.50
C ALA A 102 -6.23 -12.18 -5.11
N GLU A 103 -6.26 -11.41 -4.02
CA GLU A 103 -6.29 -11.94 -2.64
C GLU A 103 -7.53 -12.79 -2.38
N PHE A 104 -8.71 -12.29 -2.77
CA PHE A 104 -10.00 -12.94 -2.52
C PHE A 104 -10.60 -13.65 -3.74
N ALA A 105 -10.15 -13.33 -4.95
CA ALA A 105 -10.62 -14.01 -6.14
C ALA A 105 -10.19 -15.49 -6.17
N SER A 106 -10.98 -16.29 -6.89
CA SER A 106 -10.73 -17.73 -7.11
C SER A 106 -10.70 -18.08 -8.61
N GLY A 107 -10.15 -19.26 -8.92
CA GLY A 107 -10.11 -19.81 -10.27
C GLY A 107 -9.52 -18.86 -11.33
N ASN A 108 -10.25 -18.67 -12.43
CA ASN A 108 -9.77 -17.83 -13.54
C ASN A 108 -9.69 -16.34 -13.16
N LYS A 109 -10.60 -15.82 -12.33
CA LYS A 109 -10.57 -14.42 -11.87
C LYS A 109 -9.24 -14.13 -11.14
N ARG A 110 -8.82 -15.02 -10.24
CA ARG A 110 -7.54 -14.90 -9.53
C ARG A 110 -6.35 -14.86 -10.48
N LYS A 111 -6.33 -15.76 -11.47
CA LYS A 111 -5.24 -15.84 -12.45
C LYS A 111 -5.12 -14.57 -13.29
N VAL A 112 -6.25 -14.02 -13.75
CA VAL A 112 -6.27 -12.76 -14.51
C VAL A 112 -5.80 -11.59 -13.65
N ALA A 113 -6.33 -11.46 -12.43
CA ALA A 113 -5.92 -10.41 -11.49
C ALA A 113 -4.41 -10.49 -11.17
N ALA A 114 -3.88 -11.67 -10.87
CA ALA A 114 -2.44 -11.85 -10.62
C ALA A 114 -1.57 -11.52 -11.84
N THR A 115 -2.02 -11.88 -13.05
CA THR A 115 -1.31 -11.55 -14.30
C THR A 115 -1.24 -10.04 -14.51
N ASN A 116 -2.37 -9.35 -14.34
CA ASN A 116 -2.45 -7.90 -14.50
C ASN A 116 -1.65 -7.16 -13.41
N ALA A 117 -1.66 -7.67 -12.16
CA ALA A 117 -0.82 -7.14 -11.08
C ALA A 117 0.66 -7.24 -11.44
N HIS A 118 1.11 -8.41 -11.90
CA HIS A 118 2.50 -8.63 -12.31
C HIS A 118 2.90 -7.71 -13.48
N GLU A 119 2.06 -7.56 -14.49
CA GLU A 119 2.32 -6.65 -15.61
C GLU A 119 2.43 -5.19 -15.16
N ALA A 120 1.52 -4.72 -14.32
CA ALA A 120 1.55 -3.35 -13.80
C ALA A 120 2.80 -3.10 -12.94
N TYR A 121 3.15 -4.02 -12.04
CA TYR A 121 4.38 -3.90 -11.26
C TYR A 121 5.63 -3.94 -12.14
N LYS A 122 5.65 -4.79 -13.17
CA LYS A 122 6.78 -4.84 -14.12
C LYS A 122 6.94 -3.49 -14.84
N ASN A 123 5.87 -2.91 -15.35
CA ASN A 123 5.91 -1.59 -15.99
C ASN A 123 6.41 -0.52 -15.02
N ALA A 124 5.98 -0.56 -13.75
CA ALA A 124 6.50 0.33 -12.72
C ALA A 124 8.00 0.12 -12.46
N THR A 125 8.46 -1.14 -12.41
CA THR A 125 9.87 -1.47 -12.16
C THR A 125 10.76 -1.00 -13.31
N ASP A 126 10.33 -1.23 -14.55
CA ASP A 126 11.10 -0.84 -15.74
C ASP A 126 11.33 0.68 -15.77
N VAL A 127 10.31 1.48 -15.46
CA VAL A 127 10.44 2.96 -15.37
C VAL A 127 11.26 3.37 -14.14
N ALA A 128 11.03 2.74 -12.98
CA ALA A 128 11.74 3.09 -11.74
C ALA A 128 13.24 2.82 -11.82
N GLN A 129 13.66 1.79 -12.56
CA GLN A 129 15.08 1.47 -12.75
C GLN A 129 15.81 2.53 -13.57
N SER A 130 15.15 3.16 -14.53
CA SER A 130 15.76 4.20 -15.38
C SER A 130 15.61 5.61 -14.84
N GLU A 131 14.54 5.91 -14.09
CA GLU A 131 14.18 7.29 -13.76
C GLU A 131 14.28 7.62 -12.26
N LEU A 132 14.38 6.63 -11.35
CA LEU A 132 14.41 6.86 -9.90
C LEU A 132 15.65 6.24 -9.25
N THR A 133 16.24 6.92 -8.27
CA THR A 133 17.36 6.38 -7.49
C THR A 133 16.92 5.19 -6.64
N PRO A 134 17.82 4.25 -6.29
CA PRO A 134 17.50 3.12 -5.39
C PRO A 134 16.92 3.54 -4.04
N THR A 135 17.30 4.72 -3.55
CA THR A 135 16.81 5.31 -2.30
C THR A 135 15.46 6.01 -2.44
N HIS A 136 14.95 6.23 -3.65
CA HIS A 136 13.72 6.98 -3.85
C HIS A 136 12.51 6.28 -3.18
N PRO A 137 11.71 6.97 -2.33
CA PRO A 137 10.62 6.35 -1.57
C PRO A 137 9.60 5.60 -2.44
N ILE A 138 9.22 6.14 -3.61
CA ILE A 138 8.31 5.46 -4.54
C ILE A 138 8.91 4.14 -5.06
N ARG A 139 10.22 4.10 -5.38
CA ARG A 139 10.90 2.90 -5.87
C ARG A 139 11.03 1.84 -4.77
N LEU A 140 11.39 2.27 -3.55
CA LEU A 140 11.41 1.39 -2.38
C LEU A 140 10.02 0.82 -2.07
N GLY A 141 8.99 1.66 -2.09
CA GLY A 141 7.61 1.24 -1.87
C GLY A 141 7.10 0.29 -2.95
N LEU A 142 7.54 0.46 -4.20
CA LEU A 142 7.27 -0.49 -5.28
C LEU A 142 7.93 -1.86 -4.99
N ALA A 143 9.20 -1.88 -4.61
CA ALA A 143 9.91 -3.13 -4.29
C ALA A 143 9.26 -3.85 -3.10
N LEU A 144 8.87 -3.11 -2.06
CA LEU A 144 8.11 -3.63 -0.92
C LEU A 144 6.83 -4.34 -1.39
N ASN A 145 5.97 -3.64 -2.13
CA ASN A 145 4.68 -4.21 -2.53
C ASN A 145 4.81 -5.35 -3.55
N LEU A 146 5.81 -5.29 -4.44
CA LEU A 146 6.09 -6.37 -5.38
C LEU A 146 6.68 -7.61 -4.67
N SER A 147 7.48 -7.44 -3.61
CA SER A 147 7.95 -8.57 -2.80
C SER A 147 6.77 -9.27 -2.09
N VAL A 148 5.85 -8.50 -1.51
CA VAL A 148 4.60 -9.03 -0.91
C VAL A 148 3.75 -9.75 -1.96
N PHE A 149 3.65 -9.20 -3.18
CA PHE A 149 2.96 -9.88 -4.28
C PHE A 149 3.58 -11.25 -4.61
N TYR A 150 4.91 -11.33 -4.71
CA TYR A 150 5.59 -12.61 -4.95
C TYR A 150 5.36 -13.61 -3.81
N TYR A 151 5.35 -13.14 -2.57
CA TYR A 151 5.13 -13.98 -1.41
C TYR A 151 3.67 -14.47 -1.33
N GLU A 152 2.70 -13.56 -1.26
CA GLU A 152 1.32 -13.87 -0.92
C GLU A 152 0.47 -14.35 -2.12
N ILE A 153 0.76 -13.86 -3.33
CA ILE A 153 -0.08 -14.14 -4.51
C ILE A 153 0.54 -15.20 -5.41
N VAL A 154 1.83 -15.05 -5.71
CA VAL A 154 2.56 -15.96 -6.62
C VAL A 154 3.08 -17.19 -5.87
N ASN A 155 3.13 -17.14 -4.53
CA ASN A 155 3.66 -18.22 -3.70
C ASN A 155 5.13 -18.57 -4.06
N SER A 156 5.94 -17.52 -4.24
CA SER A 156 7.37 -17.63 -4.58
C SER A 156 8.21 -16.88 -3.52
N PRO A 157 8.37 -17.46 -2.32
CA PRO A 157 9.07 -16.81 -1.20
C PRO A 157 10.53 -16.48 -1.53
N ASP A 158 11.25 -17.36 -2.24
CA ASP A 158 12.63 -17.10 -2.68
C ASP A 158 12.74 -15.81 -3.49
N ARG A 159 11.81 -15.61 -4.43
CA ARG A 159 11.78 -14.42 -5.29
C ARG A 159 11.41 -13.17 -4.50
N ALA A 160 10.49 -13.29 -3.55
CA ALA A 160 10.10 -12.21 -2.66
C ALA A 160 11.30 -11.74 -1.80
N CYS A 161 11.96 -12.69 -1.13
CA CYS A 161 13.13 -12.42 -0.29
C CYS A 161 14.30 -11.86 -1.11
N HIS A 162 14.57 -12.41 -2.29
CA HIS A 162 15.62 -11.90 -3.17
C HIS A 162 15.37 -10.44 -3.57
N LEU A 163 14.15 -10.13 -4.01
CA LEU A 163 13.79 -8.76 -4.40
C LEU A 163 13.87 -7.78 -3.22
N ALA A 164 13.30 -8.15 -2.07
CA ALA A 164 13.30 -7.29 -0.88
C ALA A 164 14.74 -7.04 -0.38
N LYS A 165 15.57 -8.08 -0.36
CA LYS A 165 16.98 -7.97 0.03
C LYS A 165 17.77 -7.12 -0.95
N GLN A 166 17.59 -7.31 -2.25
CA GLN A 166 18.27 -6.51 -3.26
C GLN A 166 17.90 -5.03 -3.12
N ALA A 167 16.62 -4.69 -3.00
CA ALA A 167 16.19 -3.31 -2.85
C ALA A 167 16.73 -2.65 -1.57
N PHE A 168 16.81 -3.43 -0.48
CA PHE A 168 17.40 -2.97 0.78
C PHE A 168 18.92 -2.73 0.64
N ASP A 169 19.65 -3.69 0.08
CA ASP A 169 21.11 -3.61 -0.12
C ASP A 169 21.48 -2.45 -1.06
N ASP A 170 20.74 -2.28 -2.17
CA ASP A 170 20.94 -1.19 -3.14
C ASP A 170 20.70 0.18 -2.48
N ALA A 171 19.67 0.32 -1.63
CA ALA A 171 19.38 1.57 -0.95
C ALA A 171 20.40 1.91 0.15
N ILE A 172 20.90 0.90 0.87
CA ILE A 172 21.98 1.09 1.87
C ILE A 172 23.24 1.66 1.21
N ALA A 173 23.58 1.22 0.00
CA ALA A 173 24.77 1.67 -0.71
C ALA A 173 24.78 3.17 -1.04
N GLU A 174 23.60 3.80 -1.12
CA GLU A 174 23.44 5.20 -1.50
C GLU A 174 22.82 6.08 -0.38
N LEU A 175 22.57 5.51 0.80
CA LEU A 175 21.80 6.15 1.87
C LEU A 175 22.44 7.44 2.40
N ASP A 176 23.78 7.49 2.46
CA ASP A 176 24.55 8.64 2.97
C ASP A 176 24.42 9.90 2.10
N SER A 177 23.85 9.78 0.89
CA SER A 177 23.69 10.88 -0.06
C SER A 177 22.34 11.62 0.03
N LEU A 178 21.43 11.15 0.90
CA LEU A 178 20.08 11.69 1.01
C LEU A 178 20.00 13.01 1.80
N SER A 179 19.03 13.85 1.43
CA SER A 179 18.58 14.97 2.26
C SER A 179 17.82 14.45 3.50
N GLU A 180 17.72 15.25 4.57
CA GLU A 180 17.00 14.84 5.79
C GLU A 180 15.54 14.47 5.54
N GLU A 181 14.86 15.20 4.65
CA GLU A 181 13.46 14.96 4.28
C GLU A 181 13.28 13.59 3.61
N SER A 182 14.08 13.31 2.56
CA SER A 182 14.02 12.02 1.86
C SER A 182 14.55 10.86 2.70
N TYR A 183 15.46 11.12 3.65
CA TYR A 183 16.03 10.11 4.53
C TYR A 183 14.96 9.47 5.43
N ARG A 184 14.06 10.28 5.99
CA ARG A 184 13.01 9.78 6.90
C ARG A 184 12.06 8.82 6.19
N ASP A 185 11.57 9.20 5.01
CA ASP A 185 10.62 8.36 4.25
C ASP A 185 11.29 7.08 3.75
N SER A 186 12.51 7.19 3.25
CA SER A 186 13.26 6.04 2.71
C SER A 186 13.58 5.02 3.81
N THR A 187 14.07 5.48 4.97
CA THR A 187 14.43 4.59 6.08
C THR A 187 13.22 3.88 6.68
N LEU A 188 12.06 4.53 6.72
CA LEU A 188 10.82 3.88 7.16
C LEU A 188 10.42 2.72 6.22
N ILE A 189 10.55 2.90 4.90
CA ILE A 189 10.26 1.82 3.94
C ILE A 189 11.30 0.70 4.02
N MET A 190 12.58 1.05 4.19
CA MET A 190 13.65 0.07 4.38
C MET A 190 13.45 -0.77 5.65
N GLN A 191 12.95 -0.18 6.72
CA GLN A 191 12.61 -0.93 7.94
C GLN A 191 11.52 -1.97 7.66
N LEU A 192 10.50 -1.63 6.88
CA LEU A 192 9.43 -2.58 6.52
C LEU A 192 9.92 -3.72 5.62
N LEU A 193 10.83 -3.43 4.69
CA LEU A 193 11.51 -4.46 3.89
C LEU A 193 12.26 -5.44 4.80
N ARG A 194 12.97 -4.92 5.80
CA ARG A 194 13.69 -5.72 6.80
C ARG A 194 12.75 -6.55 7.67
N ASP A 195 11.63 -5.97 8.10
CA ASP A 195 10.62 -6.66 8.92
C ASP A 195 10.02 -7.84 8.14
N ASN A 196 9.66 -7.63 6.86
CA ASN A 196 9.19 -8.70 5.97
C ASN A 196 10.23 -9.80 5.79
N LEU A 197 11.49 -9.44 5.52
CA LEU A 197 12.59 -10.42 5.40
C LEU A 197 12.74 -11.25 6.68
N THR A 198 12.64 -10.63 7.85
CA THR A 198 12.74 -11.33 9.14
C THR A 198 11.58 -12.29 9.33
N LEU A 199 10.35 -11.87 9.01
CA LEU A 199 9.15 -12.70 9.09
C LEU A 199 9.25 -13.93 8.17
N TRP A 200 9.65 -13.72 6.91
CA TRP A 200 9.70 -14.77 5.91
C TRP A 200 10.84 -15.77 6.13
N THR A 201 11.98 -15.33 6.67
CA THR A 201 13.13 -16.21 6.91
C THR A 201 13.10 -16.91 8.27
N SER A 202 12.37 -16.38 9.25
CA SER A 202 12.15 -17.06 10.54
C SER A 202 11.20 -18.25 10.43
N SER A 203 10.27 -18.23 9.47
CA SER A 203 9.30 -19.29 9.23
C SER A 203 9.92 -20.55 8.58
N ASP A 204 11.10 -20.44 7.96
CA ASP A 204 11.82 -21.55 7.33
C ASP A 204 12.65 -22.39 8.34
N GLY A 205 12.65 -22.00 9.62
CA GLY A 205 13.47 -22.62 10.68
C GLY A 205 12.78 -23.62 11.60
N GLY A 206 11.51 -23.98 11.39
CA GLY A 206 10.79 -24.88 12.31
C GLY A 206 9.52 -25.49 11.73
N GLU A 207 9.37 -26.80 11.91
CA GLU A 207 8.22 -27.61 11.53
C GLU A 207 6.88 -27.07 12.08
N ALA A 208 5.81 -27.43 11.36
CA ALA A 208 4.43 -27.04 11.58
C ALA A 208 3.88 -27.29 12.99
N GLU A 209 3.26 -26.26 13.57
CA GLU A 209 2.16 -26.29 14.55
C GLU A 209 1.27 -25.05 14.26
N PRO A 210 -0.07 -25.15 14.32
CA PRO A 210 -0.95 -24.02 14.07
C PRO A 210 -0.89 -23.11 15.30
N THR A 211 0.00 -22.14 15.30
CA THR A 211 -0.02 -21.08 16.30
C THR A 211 -1.19 -20.15 15.99
N THR A 212 -2.28 -20.34 16.74
CA THR A 212 -3.26 -19.29 16.97
C THR A 212 -2.55 -18.16 17.72
N THR A 213 -2.02 -17.18 16.98
CA THR A 213 -1.61 -15.90 17.54
C THR A 213 -2.84 -15.00 17.58
N ASP A 214 -3.60 -15.10 18.68
CA ASP A 214 -4.28 -13.94 19.23
C ASP A 214 -3.19 -12.93 19.62
N ALA A 215 -2.84 -12.06 18.68
CA ALA A 215 -2.19 -10.80 18.93
C ALA A 215 -2.85 -9.80 17.99
N ALA A 216 -3.69 -8.96 18.58
CA ALA A 216 -4.01 -7.65 18.04
C ALA A 216 -2.70 -6.86 17.94
N SER A 217 -1.91 -7.13 16.91
CA SER A 217 -1.00 -6.12 16.37
C SER A 217 -1.88 -5.24 15.51
N GLU A 218 -2.27 -4.09 16.05
CA GLU A 218 -2.68 -2.96 15.23
C GLU A 218 -1.67 -2.86 14.08
N GLU A 219 -2.11 -3.20 12.86
CA GLU A 219 -1.39 -2.88 11.64
C GLU A 219 -1.31 -1.35 11.61
N LYS A 220 -0.25 -0.79 12.19
CA LYS A 220 0.13 0.58 11.91
C LYS A 220 0.61 0.56 10.46
N PRO A 221 -0.08 1.22 9.52
CA PRO A 221 0.32 1.17 8.14
C PRO A 221 1.72 1.75 8.03
N ALA A 222 2.59 1.02 7.35
CA ALA A 222 3.69 1.58 6.59
C ALA A 222 3.29 2.90 5.91
N GLU A 223 3.74 4.02 6.47
CA GLU A 223 3.42 5.39 6.09
C GLU A 223 4.65 6.02 5.43
N ALA A 224 4.66 6.22 4.12
CA ALA A 224 5.43 7.34 3.56
C ALA A 224 4.43 8.51 3.48
N SER A 225 4.52 9.42 4.44
CA SER A 225 3.71 10.63 4.51
C SER A 225 4.60 11.80 4.14
N ALA A 226 4.49 12.29 2.91
CA ALA A 226 4.95 13.62 2.55
C ALA A 226 4.22 14.63 3.45
N THR A 227 4.95 15.29 4.34
CA THR A 227 4.44 16.35 5.20
C THR A 227 4.53 17.69 4.46
N THR A 228 3.40 18.30 4.15
CA THR A 228 3.30 19.70 3.74
C THR A 228 3.38 20.60 4.97
N ASP A 229 4.41 21.45 5.05
CA ASP A 229 4.48 22.56 6.01
C ASP A 229 3.59 23.72 5.54
N GLU A 230 2.67 24.16 6.40
CA GLU A 230 1.86 25.38 6.21
C GLU A 230 2.63 26.58 6.78
N PRO A 231 2.79 27.71 6.06
CA PRO A 231 3.51 28.86 6.61
C PRO A 231 2.64 29.60 7.63
N ALA A 232 3.18 29.79 8.83
CA ALA A 232 2.59 30.58 9.90
C ALA A 232 2.34 32.04 9.46
N ALA A 233 1.10 32.51 9.63
CA ALA A 233 0.72 33.91 9.45
C ALA A 233 1.40 34.81 10.51
N PRO A 234 1.83 36.04 10.16
CA PRO A 234 2.48 36.93 11.12
C PRO A 234 1.47 37.55 12.10
N ALA A 235 1.86 37.58 13.37
CA ALA A 235 1.11 38.19 14.46
C ALA A 235 0.97 39.71 14.27
N SER A 236 -0.26 40.21 14.34
CA SER A 236 -0.56 41.64 14.45
C SER A 236 -0.29 42.13 15.86
N THR A 237 0.67 43.04 15.99
CA THR A 237 0.86 43.90 17.17
C THR A 237 -0.25 44.94 17.24
N GLU A 238 -1.06 44.95 18.29
CA GLU A 238 -1.86 46.12 18.68
C GLU A 238 -1.40 46.65 20.03
N ASP A 239 -0.99 47.91 19.98
CA ASP A 239 -0.52 48.74 21.07
C ASP A 239 -1.58 49.00 22.14
N LYS A 240 -1.14 48.97 23.40
CA LYS A 240 -1.86 49.54 24.53
C LYS A 240 -1.85 51.07 24.44
N LYS A 241 -3.02 51.70 24.61
CA LYS A 241 -3.12 53.02 25.22
C LYS A 241 -4.35 53.15 26.12
N GLU A 242 -4.10 53.07 27.43
CA GLU A 242 -4.71 53.91 28.49
C GLU A 242 -4.71 55.39 28.05
N THR A 243 -5.56 56.31 28.47
CA THR A 243 -6.48 56.49 29.61
C THR A 243 -7.33 57.72 29.27
N ALA A 244 -8.52 57.88 29.88
CA ALA A 244 -8.92 59.06 30.66
C ALA A 244 -10.45 59.16 30.77
N ALA A 245 -10.94 58.94 31.99
CA ALA A 245 -12.18 59.52 32.47
C ALA A 245 -11.92 60.99 32.82
N GLU A 246 -12.90 61.86 32.59
CA GLU A 246 -13.47 62.71 33.64
C GLU A 246 -14.68 63.50 33.11
N SER A 247 -15.68 63.57 34.00
CA SER A 247 -16.59 64.70 34.12
C SER A 247 -15.84 65.93 34.63
#